data_AF-A0A7V6E775-F1
#
_entry.id   AF-A0A7V6E775-F1
#
_cell.length_a   1.000
_cell.length_b   1.000
_cell.length_c   1.000
_cell.angle_alpha   90.00
_cell.angle_beta   90.00
_cell.angle_gamma   90.00
#
_symmetry.space_group_name_H-M   'P 1'
#
loop_
_entity.id
_entity.type
_entity.pdbx_description
1 polymer ?
#
loop_
_entity_poly.entity_id
_entity_poly.type
_entity_poly.pdbx_seq_one_letter_code
_entity_poly.pdbx_strand_id
1 'polypeptide(L)' 'MRPYVATEEEVKRFREERERFKLVYKCQDCAFVNKEDLSCTFGYPNETLLKADVFLDKVGRFVFCKYFEV' A
#
# COMPACT_ATOMS: atom_id res chain seq x y z
N MET A 1 16.88 -7.89 -11.29
CA MET A 1 16.24 -7.85 -9.96
C MET A 1 15.48 -9.15 -9.75
N ARG A 2 15.73 -9.88 -8.67
CA ARG A 2 14.85 -11.01 -8.31
C ARG A 2 13.47 -10.43 -7.96
N PRO A 3 12.37 -11.01 -8.43
CA PRO A 3 11.04 -10.58 -8.00
C PRO A 3 10.88 -10.86 -6.51
N TYR A 4 10.80 -9.80 -5.70
CA TYR A 4 10.46 -9.91 -4.28
C TYR A 4 9.05 -10.48 -4.15
N VAL A 5 8.83 -11.43 -3.24
CA VAL A 5 7.52 -11.97 -2.85
C VAL A 5 7.53 -12.01 -1.33
N ALA A 6 6.48 -11.49 -0.71
CA ALA A 6 6.40 -11.45 0.75
C ALA A 6 6.25 -12.86 1.30
N THR A 7 7.04 -13.20 2.31
CA THR A 7 6.91 -14.45 3.06
C THR A 7 5.67 -14.42 3.95
N GLU A 8 5.18 -15.59 4.37
CA GLU A 8 4.03 -15.67 5.29
C GLU A 8 4.30 -14.96 6.62
N GLU A 9 5.53 -15.01 7.13
CA GLU A 9 5.95 -14.31 8.34
C GLU A 9 5.89 -12.78 8.17
N GLU A 10 6.36 -12.26 7.03
CA GLU A 10 6.27 -10.83 6.73
C GLU A 10 4.81 -10.36 6.59
N VAL A 11 3.97 -11.16 5.93
CA VAL A 11 2.52 -10.88 5.81
C VAL A 11 1.84 -10.87 7.16
N LYS A 12 2.16 -11.83 8.03
CA LYS A 12 1.63 -11.92 9.38
C LYS A 12 2.03 -10.70 10.21
N ARG A 13 3.33 -10.37 10.21
CA ARG A 13 3.86 -9.19 10.91
C ARG A 13 3.20 -7.91 10.42
N PHE A 14 3.05 -7.73 9.10
CA PHE A 14 2.37 -6.56 8.53
C PHE A 14 0.91 -6.45 9.00
N ARG A 15 0.16 -7.57 9.07
CA ARG A 15 -1.21 -7.55 9.59
C ARG A 15 -1.26 -7.11 11.05
N GLU A 16 -0.39 -7.68 11.89
CA GLU A 16 -0.30 -7.33 13.31
C GLU A 16 0.05 -5.85 13.51
N GLU A 17 1.04 -5.35 12.78
CA GLU A 17 1.45 -3.95 12.82
C GLU A 17 0.35 -3.02 12.28
N ARG A 18 -0.33 -3.41 11.20
CA ARG A 18 -1.45 -2.66 10.63
C ARG A 18 -2.58 -2.49 11.64
N GLU A 19 -2.98 -3.55 12.34
CA GLU A 19 -4.02 -3.46 13.37
C GLU A 19 -3.56 -2.62 14.55
N ARG A 20 -2.32 -2.84 15.02
CA ARG A 20 -1.77 -2.14 16.19
C ARG A 20 -1.62 -0.64 15.97
N PHE A 21 -1.11 -0.25 14.80
CA PHE A 21 -0.80 1.15 14.47
C PHE A 21 -1.83 1.80 13.55
N LYS A 22 -2.93 1.09 13.24
CA LYS A 22 -4.00 1.53 12.32
C LYS A 22 -3.45 2.03 10.98
N LEU A 23 -2.48 1.30 10.41
CA LEU A 23 -1.84 1.69 9.16
C LEU A 23 -2.83 1.58 7.99
N VAL A 24 -2.83 2.62 7.15
CA VAL A 24 -3.61 2.69 5.92
C VAL A 24 -2.66 2.54 4.73
N TYR A 25 -3.04 1.72 3.77
CA TYR A 25 -2.22 1.41 2.59
C TYR A 25 -2.90 1.81 1.27
N LYS A 26 -4.22 2.04 1.28
CA LYS A 26 -4.97 2.47 0.11
C LYS A 26 -4.80 3.96 -0.10
N CYS A 27 -4.78 4.39 -1.37
CA CYS A 27 -4.70 5.81 -1.70
C CYS A 27 -5.91 6.60 -1.15
N GLN A 28 -7.11 6.01 -1.13
CA GLN A 28 -8.33 6.67 -0.64
C GLN A 28 -8.27 7.04 0.86
N ASP A 29 -7.50 6.27 1.62
CA ASP A 29 -7.30 6.46 3.06
C ASP A 29 -6.01 7.28 3.36
N CYS A 30 -5.25 7.64 2.33
CA CYS A 30 -3.98 8.32 2.48
C CYS A 30 -4.18 9.82 2.78
N ALA A 31 -3.41 10.35 3.74
CA ALA A 31 -3.45 11.77 4.11
C ALA A 31 -2.99 12.71 2.98
N PHE A 32 -2.23 12.20 2.01
CA PHE A 32 -1.70 12.97 0.88
C PHE A 32 -2.58 12.92 -0.37
N VAL A 33 -3.73 12.24 -0.31
CA VAL A 33 -4.66 12.15 -1.43
C VAL A 33 -5.84 13.08 -1.16
N ASN A 34 -6.15 13.94 -2.13
CA ASN A 34 -7.39 14.69 -2.11
C ASN A 34 -8.55 13.72 -2.37
N LYS A 35 -9.53 13.69 -1.46
CA LYS A 35 -10.66 12.75 -1.55
C LYS A 35 -11.68 13.15 -2.60
N GLU A 36 -11.71 14.42 -3.01
CA GLU A 36 -12.69 14.92 -3.98
C GLU A 36 -12.36 14.48 -5.40
N ASP A 37 -11.09 14.58 -5.80
CA ASP A 37 -10.64 14.29 -7.16
C ASP A 37 -9.64 13.13 -7.25
N LEU A 38 -9.30 12.51 -6.11
CA LEU A 38 -8.33 11.42 -5.99
C LEU A 38 -6.91 11.76 -6.49
N SER A 39 -6.56 13.05 -6.64
CA SER A 39 -5.17 13.46 -6.86
C SER A 39 -4.31 13.21 -5.63
N CYS A 40 -3.09 12.76 -5.87
CA CYS A 40 -2.05 12.68 -4.86
C CYS A 40 -1.21 13.96 -4.92
N THR A 41 -0.90 14.55 -3.76
CA THR A 41 -0.02 15.73 -3.64
C THR A 41 1.35 15.52 -4.30
N PHE A 42 1.79 14.26 -4.43
CA PHE A 42 3.04 13.90 -5.10
C PHE A 42 2.90 13.70 -6.62
N GLY A 43 1.71 13.90 -7.20
CA GLY A 43 1.46 13.79 -8.64
C GLY A 43 1.18 12.38 -9.14
N TYR A 44 0.99 11.40 -8.25
CA TYR A 44 0.76 10.01 -8.63
C TYR A 44 -0.42 9.39 -7.86
N PRO A 45 -1.65 9.35 -8.40
CA PRO A 45 -2.58 8.33 -7.98
C PRO A 45 -2.04 6.96 -8.43
N ASN A 46 -1.68 6.10 -7.47
CA ASN A 46 -1.30 4.73 -7.80
C ASN A 46 -2.59 3.94 -8.04
N GLU A 47 -2.93 3.70 -9.31
CA GLU A 47 -4.15 2.97 -9.70
C GLU A 47 -4.30 1.63 -8.96
N THR A 48 -3.18 0.93 -8.74
CA THR A 48 -3.18 -0.32 -8.00
C THR A 48 -3.63 -0.09 -6.56
N LEU A 49 -3.20 0.98 -5.88
CA LEU A 49 -3.59 1.30 -4.50
C LEU A 49 -4.96 1.97 -4.39
N LEU A 50 -5.45 2.59 -5.47
CA LEU A 50 -6.83 3.07 -5.56
C LEU A 50 -7.82 1.89 -5.70
N LYS A 51 -7.42 0.84 -6.43
CA LYS A 51 -8.23 -0.36 -6.69
C LYS A 51 -7.83 -1.55 -5.82
N ALA A 52 -6.91 -1.37 -4.87
CA ALA A 52 -6.39 -2.44 -4.03
C ALA A 52 -7.45 -2.82 -3.00
N ASP A 53 -7.95 -4.04 -3.07
CA ASP A 53 -8.70 -4.66 -1.97
C ASP A 53 -7.77 -5.23 -0.89
N VAL A 54 -6.51 -5.49 -1.24
CA VAL A 54 -5.50 -6.14 -0.41
C VAL A 54 -4.15 -5.41 -0.54
N PHE A 55 -3.30 -5.55 0.48
CA PHE A 55 -1.94 -5.00 0.51
C PHE A 55 -0.92 -5.86 -0.26
N LEU A 56 -1.37 -6.94 -0.91
CA LEU A 56 -0.56 -7.82 -1.76
C LEU A 56 -1.07 -7.77 -3.20
N ASP A 57 -0.17 -7.79 -4.18
CA ASP A 57 -0.54 -8.00 -5.58
C ASP A 57 -0.92 -9.46 -5.86
N LYS A 58 -1.31 -9.76 -7.10
CA LYS A 58 -1.66 -11.12 -7.55
C LYS A 58 -0.51 -12.12 -7.45
N VAL A 59 0.72 -11.65 -7.26
CA VAL A 59 1.96 -12.43 -7.18
C VAL A 59 2.46 -12.53 -5.73
N GLY A 60 1.71 -11.98 -4.75
CA GLY A 60 2.07 -12.00 -3.34
C GLY A 60 3.13 -10.97 -2.94
N ARG A 61 3.29 -9.89 -3.72
CA ARG A 61 4.21 -8.80 -3.40
C ARG A 61 3.48 -7.71 -2.65
N PHE A 62 4.11 -7.11 -1.65
CA PHE A 62 3.55 -5.92 -1.05
C PHE A 62 3.40 -4.80 -2.08
N VAL A 63 2.22 -4.20 -2.11
CA VAL A 63 1.96 -3.00 -2.91
C VAL A 63 1.91 -1.83 -1.96
N PHE A 64 2.90 -0.94 -2.09
CA PHE A 64 2.94 0.32 -1.36
C PHE A 64 3.16 1.47 -2.32
N CYS A 65 2.85 2.68 -1.84
CA CYS A 65 3.27 3.88 -2.55
C CYS A 65 4.80 3.90 -2.56
N LYS A 66 5.40 4.24 -3.71
CA LYS A 66 6.85 4.35 -3.89
C LYS A 66 7.51 5.28 -2.85
N TYR A 67 6.75 6.16 -2.21
CA TYR A 67 7.22 7.05 -1.14
C TYR A 67 7.55 6.33 0.19
N PHE A 68 7.11 5.09 0.40
CA PHE A 68 7.50 4.30 1.58
C PHE A 68 8.88 3.63 1.43
N GLU A 69 9.48 3.63 0.24
CA GLU A 69 10.87 3.20 0.04
C GLU A 69 11.79 4.39 0.37
N VAL A 70 12.14 4.56 1.65
CA VAL A 70 13.25 5.43 2.10
C VAL A 70 14.44 4.57 2.47
#